data_AF-A0AAD0JII8-F1
#
_entry.id   AF-A0AAD0JII8-F1
#
_cell.length_a   1.000
_cell.length_b   1.000
_cell.length_c   1.000
_cell.angle_alpha   90.00
_cell.angle_beta   90.00
_cell.angle_gamma   90.00
#
_symmetry.space_group_name_H-M   'P 1'
#
loop_
_entity.id
_entity.type
_entity.pdbx_description
1 polymer ?
#
loop_
_entity_poly.entity_id
_entity_poly.type
_entity_poly.pdbx_seq_one_letter_code
_entity_poly.pdbx_strand_id
1 'polypeptide(L)'
;MLIVDDAVAIIGSANCNDRSLLGTGDTEIAAVIVDGAAQSLDLGNGVKVITRKFARDLRMKLWRKFLGEEIQPLPEKKDKPYSAVESAALYLPWFDIQSPSIRIENPASPATWKGIRVRADSNATTYERVFTNVPRDSFRRYDAVFGGFPSAGLSDKGHVKRMLYAQPPDLQPDFMQEHSVVNDYVTSAVGRHNVGKAVEALKAGESRVRGFWVAMPLLWGNGMDDPAATMPNEIIAALPLGTDLRGGTMLARQSVDEGHGEQV
;
A
#
# COMPACT_ATOMS: atom_id res chain seq x y z
N MET A 1 -12.43 10.46 5.55
CA MET A 1 -13.58 9.93 6.33
C MET A 1 -13.25 9.98 7.81
N LEU A 2 -14.19 10.43 8.64
CA LEU A 2 -14.06 10.52 10.10
C LEU A 2 -15.33 9.94 10.76
N ILE A 3 -15.17 9.21 11.85
CA ILE A 3 -16.28 8.72 12.69
C ILE A 3 -15.97 9.13 14.13
N VAL A 4 -16.93 9.77 14.80
CA VAL A 4 -16.80 10.25 16.18
C VAL A 4 -17.89 9.63 17.04
N ASP A 5 -17.49 9.00 18.15
CA ASP A 5 -18.35 8.43 19.20
C ASP A 5 -19.48 7.53 18.71
N ASP A 6 -19.29 6.84 17.58
CA ASP A 6 -20.37 6.09 16.90
C ASP A 6 -21.63 6.97 16.65
N ALA A 7 -21.49 8.29 16.60
CA ALA A 7 -22.57 9.28 16.54
C ALA A 7 -22.59 10.08 15.25
N VAL A 8 -21.42 10.52 14.80
CA VAL A 8 -21.25 11.38 13.62
C VAL A 8 -20.31 10.72 12.64
N ALA A 9 -20.69 10.69 11.36
CA ALA A 9 -19.81 10.28 10.27
C ALA A 9 -19.62 11.44 9.29
N ILE A 10 -18.37 11.76 8.98
CA ILE A 10 -18.00 12.72 7.93
C ILE A 10 -17.39 11.95 6.76
N ILE A 11 -18.00 12.05 5.59
CA ILE A 11 -17.60 11.37 4.37
C ILE A 11 -17.45 12.40 3.26
N GLY A 12 -16.30 12.42 2.58
CA GLY A 12 -16.01 13.42 1.57
C GLY A 12 -14.68 13.17 0.88
N SER A 13 -14.33 14.07 -0.03
CA SER A 13 -13.08 14.07 -0.79
C SER A 13 -11.91 14.71 -0.04
N ALA A 14 -12.20 15.56 0.94
CA ALA A 14 -11.18 16.30 1.69
C ALA A 14 -10.22 15.37 2.47
N ASN A 15 -8.92 15.53 2.18
CA ASN A 15 -7.85 14.92 2.94
C ASN A 15 -7.53 15.74 4.20
N CYS A 16 -6.83 15.13 5.16
CA CYS A 16 -6.33 15.85 6.35
C CYS A 16 -5.02 16.58 6.01
N ASN A 17 -5.10 17.66 5.24
CA ASN A 17 -3.97 18.52 4.89
C ASN A 17 -4.46 19.94 4.54
N ASP A 18 -3.53 20.89 4.50
CA ASP A 18 -3.83 22.30 4.21
C ASP A 18 -4.44 22.51 2.82
N ARG A 19 -4.00 21.71 1.83
CA ARG A 19 -4.50 21.78 0.46
C ARG A 19 -6.01 21.50 0.39
N SER A 20 -6.52 20.57 1.17
CA SER A 20 -7.95 20.24 1.23
C SER A 20 -8.73 21.06 2.27
N LEU A 21 -8.10 21.55 3.35
CA LEU A 21 -8.81 22.12 4.51
C LEU A 21 -8.81 23.65 4.58
N LEU A 22 -7.87 24.36 3.94
CA LEU A 22 -7.81 25.82 4.01
C LEU A 22 -8.86 26.53 3.13
N GLY A 23 -9.49 25.82 2.19
CA GLY A 23 -10.46 26.38 1.23
C GLY A 23 -9.83 27.24 0.13
N THR A 24 -8.54 27.57 0.23
CA THR A 24 -7.75 28.24 -0.82
C THR A 24 -6.96 27.26 -1.70
N GLY A 25 -6.98 25.97 -1.37
CA GLY A 25 -6.33 24.91 -2.14
C GLY A 25 -7.29 24.25 -3.14
N ASP A 26 -7.46 22.94 -3.04
CA ASP A 26 -8.35 22.19 -3.93
C ASP A 26 -9.82 22.39 -3.53
N THR A 27 -10.73 22.31 -4.51
CA THR A 27 -12.18 22.29 -4.26
C THR A 27 -12.60 20.93 -3.72
N GLU A 28 -13.18 20.91 -2.52
CA GLU A 28 -13.58 19.70 -1.83
C GLU A 28 -15.09 19.64 -1.54
N ILE A 29 -15.63 18.43 -1.38
CA ILE A 29 -17.01 18.21 -0.92
C ILE A 29 -17.04 17.17 0.19
N ALA A 30 -17.86 17.42 1.22
CA ALA A 30 -18.07 16.49 2.32
C ALA A 30 -19.51 16.56 2.85
N ALA A 31 -20.01 15.42 3.29
CA ALA A 31 -21.29 15.26 3.97
C ALA A 31 -21.06 14.92 5.45
N VAL A 32 -21.75 15.64 6.34
CA VAL A 32 -21.84 15.33 7.77
C VAL A 32 -23.15 14.57 8.00
N ILE A 33 -23.04 13.34 8.46
CA ILE A 33 -24.17 12.43 8.62
C ILE A 33 -24.41 12.20 10.10
N VAL A 34 -25.57 12.67 10.56
CA VAL A 34 -26.10 12.51 11.91
C VAL A 34 -27.54 12.02 11.76
N ASP A 35 -27.79 10.74 12.01
CA ASP A 35 -29.16 10.21 11.93
C ASP A 35 -30.04 10.76 13.07
N GLY A 36 -31.36 10.53 13.03
CA GLY A 36 -32.29 11.09 14.03
C GLY A 36 -32.30 10.35 15.36
N ALA A 37 -32.17 9.02 15.35
CA ALA A 37 -32.33 8.17 16.53
C ALA A 37 -31.03 8.10 17.36
N ALA A 38 -31.08 8.59 18.60
CA ALA A 38 -29.95 8.59 19.53
C ALA A 38 -30.10 7.49 20.60
N GLN A 39 -28.99 6.89 21.01
CA GLN A 39 -28.91 5.92 22.10
C GLN A 39 -27.75 6.25 23.04
N SER A 40 -27.94 6.11 24.34
CA SER A 40 -26.87 6.25 25.33
C SER A 40 -26.21 4.89 25.56
N LEU A 41 -24.95 4.73 25.13
CA LEU A 41 -24.19 3.48 25.22
C LEU A 41 -22.79 3.74 25.79
N ASP A 42 -22.27 2.77 26.56
CA ASP A 42 -20.85 2.73 26.93
C ASP A 42 -20.07 2.01 25.82
N LEU A 43 -19.08 2.69 25.25
CA LEU A 43 -18.23 2.17 24.17
C LEU A 43 -17.01 1.39 24.69
N GLY A 44 -16.98 1.04 25.98
CA GLY A 44 -16.00 0.14 26.59
C GLY A 44 -15.02 0.78 27.57
N ASN A 45 -15.25 2.04 27.95
CA ASN A 45 -14.40 2.79 28.88
C ASN A 45 -15.11 3.20 30.18
N GLY A 46 -16.35 2.73 30.42
CA GLY A 46 -17.12 3.07 31.61
C GLY A 46 -17.92 4.37 31.48
N VAL A 47 -17.81 5.08 30.35
CA VAL A 47 -18.48 6.36 30.10
C VAL A 47 -19.55 6.17 29.04
N LYS A 48 -20.79 6.51 29.37
CA LYS A 48 -21.88 6.50 28.40
C LYS A 48 -21.82 7.74 27.53
N VAL A 49 -21.85 7.54 26.22
CA VAL A 49 -21.90 8.60 25.20
C VAL A 49 -23.16 8.43 24.35
N ILE A 50 -23.53 9.51 23.65
CA ILE A 50 -24.61 9.44 22.67
C ILE A 50 -24.06 8.78 21.41
N THR A 51 -24.71 7.72 20.97
CA THR A 51 -24.40 6.97 19.75
C THR A 51 -25.59 7.00 18.80
N ARG A 52 -25.33 6.71 17.53
CA ARG A 52 -26.29 6.73 16.44
C ARG A 52 -26.08 5.54 15.53
N LYS A 53 -27.15 5.07 14.89
CA LYS A 53 -27.13 3.81 14.13
C LYS A 53 -26.19 3.88 12.94
N PHE A 54 -26.25 4.95 12.15
CA PHE A 54 -25.48 5.04 10.91
C PHE A 54 -23.97 4.99 11.15
N ALA A 55 -23.45 5.86 12.03
CA ALA A 55 -22.02 5.95 12.33
C ALA A 55 -21.50 4.66 12.98
N ARG A 56 -22.26 4.08 13.93
CA ARG A 56 -21.95 2.79 14.54
C ARG A 56 -21.89 1.66 13.52
N ASP A 57 -22.92 1.50 12.69
CA ASP A 57 -22.99 0.42 11.71
C ASP A 57 -21.86 0.55 10.68
N LEU A 58 -21.55 1.78 10.23
CA LEU A 58 -20.44 2.04 9.33
C LEU A 58 -19.11 1.61 9.94
N ARG A 59 -18.81 2.03 11.18
CA ARG A 59 -17.57 1.67 11.87
C ARG A 59 -17.47 0.16 12.11
N MET A 60 -18.54 -0.48 12.58
CA MET A 60 -18.59 -1.95 12.76
C MET A 60 -18.27 -2.68 11.45
N LYS A 61 -18.93 -2.31 10.33
CA LYS A 61 -18.69 -2.92 9.01
C LYS A 61 -17.25 -2.73 8.53
N LEU A 62 -16.72 -1.52 8.64
CA LEU A 62 -15.33 -1.24 8.26
C LEU A 62 -14.36 -2.10 9.07
N TRP A 63 -14.53 -2.18 10.38
CA TRP A 63 -13.64 -2.98 11.23
C TRP A 63 -13.76 -4.47 10.92
N ARG A 64 -14.96 -5.01 10.72
CA ARG A 64 -15.13 -6.41 10.28
C ARG A 64 -14.40 -6.68 8.97
N LYS A 65 -14.57 -5.80 7.98
CA LYS A 65 -13.85 -5.89 6.71
C LYS A 65 -12.34 -5.90 6.91
N PHE A 66 -11.79 -4.94 7.67
CA PHE A 66 -10.35 -4.83 7.91
C PHE A 66 -9.79 -5.96 8.76
N LEU A 67 -10.58 -6.53 9.67
CA LEU A 67 -10.19 -7.69 10.47
C LEU A 67 -10.34 -9.02 9.71
N GLY A 68 -10.92 -8.99 8.50
CA GLY A 68 -11.13 -10.16 7.66
C GLY A 68 -12.38 -10.97 8.02
N GLU A 69 -13.28 -10.43 8.86
CA GLU A 69 -14.50 -11.08 9.35
C GLU A 69 -15.67 -11.02 8.36
N GLU A 70 -15.55 -10.25 7.28
CA GLU A 70 -16.61 -10.04 6.27
C GLU A 70 -16.19 -10.53 4.87
N ILE A 71 -15.20 -11.42 4.78
CA ILE A 71 -14.82 -12.04 3.50
C ILE A 71 -15.86 -13.10 3.16
N GLN A 72 -16.72 -12.78 2.19
CA GLN A 72 -17.68 -13.72 1.67
C GLN A 72 -16.96 -14.70 0.73
N PRO A 73 -17.25 -16.01 0.82
CA PRO A 73 -16.87 -16.93 -0.24
C PRO A 73 -17.55 -16.49 -1.55
N LEU A 74 -16.89 -16.73 -2.69
CA LEU A 74 -17.52 -16.50 -3.98
C LEU A 74 -18.83 -17.31 -4.04
N PRO A 75 -19.94 -16.71 -4.51
CA PRO A 75 -21.19 -17.45 -4.64
C PRO A 75 -20.98 -18.68 -5.52
N GLU A 76 -21.49 -19.84 -5.10
CA GLU A 76 -21.53 -21.03 -5.94
C GLU A 76 -22.20 -20.68 -7.27
N LYS A 77 -21.54 -21.02 -8.40
CA LYS A 77 -22.05 -20.77 -9.75
C LYS A 77 -23.47 -21.31 -9.88
N LYS A 78 -24.49 -20.44 -9.90
CA LYS A 78 -25.79 -20.74 -10.51
C LYS A 78 -25.77 -20.20 -11.95
N ASP A 79 -25.46 -21.08 -12.88
CA ASP A 79 -25.82 -21.02 -14.32
C ASP A 79 -25.73 -19.68 -15.06
N LYS A 80 -24.66 -18.89 -14.88
CA LYS A 80 -24.38 -17.75 -15.78
C LYS A 80 -22.93 -17.75 -16.26
N PRO A 81 -22.70 -17.81 -17.59
CA PRO A 81 -21.37 -17.67 -18.18
C PRO A 81 -21.04 -16.19 -18.27
N TYR A 82 -20.63 -15.60 -17.14
CA TYR A 82 -19.78 -14.41 -17.19
C TYR A 82 -18.38 -14.86 -16.78
N SER A 83 -17.38 -14.37 -17.51
CA SER A 83 -15.96 -14.76 -17.53
C SER A 83 -15.21 -14.62 -16.20
N ALA A 84 -15.66 -15.32 -15.16
CA ALA A 84 -14.92 -15.55 -13.94
C ALA A 84 -14.20 -16.90 -14.08
N VAL A 85 -12.92 -16.81 -14.42
CA VAL A 85 -11.97 -17.94 -14.45
C VAL A 85 -12.07 -18.69 -13.13
N GLU A 86 -12.10 -20.03 -13.16
CA GLU A 86 -12.09 -20.91 -11.97
C GLU A 86 -10.96 -20.59 -10.97
N SER A 87 -9.94 -19.83 -11.41
CA SER A 87 -8.86 -19.30 -10.60
C SER A 87 -9.28 -18.25 -9.56
N ALA A 88 -10.46 -17.62 -9.64
CA ALA A 88 -10.83 -16.56 -8.68
C ALA A 88 -10.92 -17.07 -7.22
N ALA A 89 -11.31 -18.34 -7.03
CA ALA A 89 -11.32 -18.98 -5.72
C ALA A 89 -9.91 -19.18 -5.13
N LEU A 90 -8.86 -19.26 -5.97
CA LEU A 90 -7.46 -19.29 -5.51
C LEU A 90 -6.98 -17.95 -4.94
N TYR A 91 -7.64 -16.83 -5.29
CA TYR A 91 -7.19 -15.49 -4.92
C TYR A 91 -7.97 -14.86 -3.76
N LEU A 92 -9.00 -15.52 -3.23
CA LEU A 92 -9.64 -15.04 -2.02
C LEU A 92 -8.67 -15.15 -0.84
N PRO A 93 -8.54 -14.11 0.01
CA PRO A 93 -7.76 -14.20 1.22
C PRO A 93 -8.31 -15.32 2.11
N TRP A 94 -7.42 -16.16 2.63
CA TRP A 94 -7.72 -17.35 3.45
C TRP A 94 -8.15 -17.02 4.89
N PHE A 95 -8.58 -15.79 5.15
CA PHE A 95 -8.91 -15.39 6.51
C PHE A 95 -10.14 -16.16 6.98
N ASP A 96 -10.06 -16.60 8.23
CA ASP A 96 -11.13 -17.36 8.85
C ASP A 96 -12.24 -16.40 9.28
N ILE A 97 -13.47 -16.68 8.83
CA ILE A 97 -14.68 -15.92 9.18
C ILE A 97 -14.91 -15.96 10.71
N GLN A 98 -14.38 -16.97 11.42
CA GLN A 98 -14.63 -17.20 12.84
C GLN A 98 -13.48 -16.82 13.78
N SER A 99 -12.76 -15.73 13.53
CA SER A 99 -11.77 -15.24 14.49
C SER A 99 -12.14 -13.93 15.21
N PRO A 100 -13.27 -13.84 15.95
CA PRO A 100 -13.60 -12.63 16.71
C PRO A 100 -12.89 -12.66 18.07
N SER A 101 -11.55 -12.53 18.08
CA SER A 101 -10.84 -12.32 19.35
C SER A 101 -11.00 -10.88 19.86
N ILE A 102 -11.37 -9.94 18.98
CA ILE A 102 -11.42 -8.51 19.27
C ILE A 102 -12.89 -8.07 19.38
N ARG A 103 -13.29 -7.53 20.54
CA ARG A 103 -14.65 -7.02 20.78
C ARG A 103 -14.84 -5.65 20.14
N ILE A 104 -15.13 -5.65 18.85
CA ILE A 104 -15.27 -4.44 18.03
C ILE A 104 -16.47 -3.56 18.42
N GLU A 105 -17.42 -4.08 19.22
CA GLU A 105 -18.56 -3.34 19.74
C GLU A 105 -18.15 -2.23 20.73
N ASN A 106 -16.97 -2.39 21.33
CA ASN A 106 -16.42 -1.57 22.39
C ASN A 106 -15.11 -0.88 21.94
N PRO A 107 -15.17 0.10 21.01
CA PRO A 107 -13.98 0.70 20.42
C PRO A 107 -13.10 1.48 21.42
N ALA A 108 -13.68 1.98 22.53
CA ALA A 108 -12.95 2.70 23.56
C ALA A 108 -12.27 1.79 24.60
N SER A 109 -12.53 0.47 24.54
CA SER A 109 -11.92 -0.47 25.48
C SER A 109 -10.42 -0.67 25.22
N PRO A 110 -9.56 -0.63 26.25
CA PRO A 110 -8.15 -0.98 26.12
C PRO A 110 -7.90 -2.35 25.51
N ALA A 111 -8.73 -3.34 25.84
CA ALA A 111 -8.59 -4.69 25.27
C ALA A 111 -8.79 -4.68 23.75
N THR A 112 -9.73 -3.87 23.26
CA THR A 112 -10.08 -3.79 21.84
C THR A 112 -8.96 -3.16 21.03
N TRP A 113 -8.54 -1.92 21.33
CA TRP A 113 -7.50 -1.27 20.53
C TRP A 113 -6.11 -1.93 20.72
N LYS A 114 -5.81 -2.51 21.88
CA LYS A 114 -4.59 -3.31 22.07
C LYS A 114 -4.62 -4.58 21.22
N GLY A 115 -5.76 -5.27 21.16
CA GLY A 115 -5.94 -6.45 20.31
C GLY A 115 -5.73 -6.12 18.83
N ILE A 116 -6.24 -4.96 18.40
CA ILE A 116 -6.02 -4.44 17.04
C ILE A 116 -4.54 -4.19 16.77
N ARG A 117 -3.83 -3.54 17.72
CA ARG A 117 -2.40 -3.29 17.61
C ARG A 117 -1.60 -4.58 17.50
N VAL A 118 -1.82 -5.52 18.41
CA VAL A 118 -1.16 -6.85 18.39
C VAL A 118 -1.39 -7.56 17.06
N ARG A 119 -2.61 -7.47 16.51
CA ARG A 119 -2.92 -8.02 15.18
C ARG A 119 -2.12 -7.33 14.07
N ALA A 120 -2.10 -6.00 14.07
CA ALA A 120 -1.41 -5.21 13.06
C ALA A 120 0.12 -5.43 13.10
N ASP A 121 0.71 -5.51 14.29
CA ASP A 121 2.14 -5.79 14.50
C ASP A 121 2.50 -7.20 14.04
N SER A 122 1.67 -8.19 14.38
CA SER A 122 1.86 -9.59 13.94
C SER A 122 1.76 -9.73 12.42
N ASN A 123 0.74 -9.11 11.80
CA ASN A 123 0.60 -9.11 10.35
C ASN A 123 1.80 -8.42 9.67
N ALA A 124 2.22 -7.25 10.17
CA ALA A 124 3.40 -6.55 9.65
C ALA A 124 4.65 -7.44 9.71
N THR A 125 4.93 -8.03 10.87
CA THR A 125 6.07 -8.95 11.08
C THR A 125 6.02 -10.14 10.12
N THR A 126 4.85 -10.73 9.91
CA THR A 126 4.68 -11.88 9.01
C THR A 126 4.85 -11.49 7.53
N TYR A 127 4.32 -10.33 7.11
CA TYR A 127 4.60 -9.80 5.77
C TYR A 127 6.09 -9.53 5.58
N GLU A 128 6.70 -8.85 6.55
CA GLU A 128 8.12 -8.49 6.56
C GLU A 128 9.08 -9.69 6.55
N ARG A 129 8.64 -10.83 7.07
CA ARG A 129 9.36 -12.11 7.03
C ARG A 129 9.34 -12.74 5.64
N VAL A 130 8.29 -12.54 4.86
CA VAL A 130 8.13 -13.17 3.53
C VAL A 130 8.57 -12.23 2.42
N PHE A 131 8.20 -10.95 2.52
CA PHE A 131 8.40 -9.94 1.50
C PHE A 131 9.52 -8.98 1.88
N THR A 132 10.13 -8.40 0.84
CA THR A 132 11.09 -7.30 0.92
C THR A 132 10.38 -5.94 0.82
N ASN A 133 9.10 -5.88 1.25
CA ASN A 133 8.27 -4.70 1.09
C ASN A 133 8.83 -3.48 1.82
N VAL A 134 8.55 -2.33 1.24
CA VAL A 134 8.66 -1.01 1.86
C VAL A 134 7.26 -0.42 1.98
N PRO A 135 6.99 0.43 2.98
CA PRO A 135 7.90 0.84 4.04
C PRO A 135 8.00 -0.15 5.21
N ARG A 136 9.08 -0.05 6.01
CA ARG A 136 9.28 -0.79 7.27
C ARG A 136 10.37 -0.16 8.15
N ASP A 137 10.30 -0.36 9.46
CA ASP A 137 11.21 0.27 10.43
C ASP A 137 12.67 -0.20 10.34
N SER A 138 12.90 -1.42 9.82
CA SER A 138 14.25 -1.94 9.56
C SER A 138 14.94 -1.25 8.39
N PHE A 139 14.20 -0.60 7.50
CA PHE A 139 14.71 0.15 6.35
C PHE A 139 14.49 1.64 6.60
N ARG A 140 15.35 2.27 7.41
CA ARG A 140 15.18 3.67 7.81
C ARG A 140 15.36 4.68 6.68
N ARG A 141 15.95 4.26 5.55
CA ARG A 141 16.29 5.15 4.43
C ARG A 141 15.58 4.73 3.14
N TYR A 142 15.32 5.70 2.24
CA TYR A 142 14.66 5.46 0.95
C TYR A 142 15.53 4.68 -0.05
N ASP A 143 16.85 4.72 0.10
CA ASP A 143 17.77 3.93 -0.73
C ASP A 143 17.50 2.41 -0.64
N ALA A 144 16.94 1.95 0.48
CA ALA A 144 16.50 0.56 0.66
C ALA A 144 15.46 0.10 -0.38
N VAL A 145 14.70 1.02 -0.99
CA VAL A 145 13.76 0.71 -2.08
C VAL A 145 14.51 0.14 -3.28
N PHE A 146 15.71 0.66 -3.59
CA PHE A 146 16.48 0.23 -4.76
C PHE A 146 17.12 -1.16 -4.59
N GLY A 147 17.29 -1.63 -3.36
CA GLY A 147 17.79 -2.99 -3.10
C GLY A 147 16.74 -4.08 -3.27
N GLY A 148 15.45 -3.73 -3.26
CA GLY A 148 14.35 -4.71 -3.32
C GLY A 148 13.91 -5.06 -4.74
N PHE A 149 13.94 -4.12 -5.68
CA PHE A 149 13.44 -4.34 -7.03
C PHE A 149 14.57 -4.76 -7.97
N PRO A 150 14.42 -5.86 -8.73
CA PRO A 150 15.40 -6.23 -9.74
C PRO A 150 15.47 -5.12 -10.80
N SER A 151 16.59 -4.42 -10.83
CA SER A 151 16.96 -3.50 -11.89
C SER A 151 17.34 -4.30 -13.13
N ALA A 152 16.38 -4.51 -14.03
CA ALA A 152 16.67 -5.19 -15.27
C ALA A 152 17.57 -4.32 -16.17
N GLY A 153 18.77 -4.83 -16.46
CA GLY A 153 19.50 -4.51 -17.67
C GLY A 153 19.57 -5.77 -18.50
N LEU A 154 18.71 -5.90 -19.51
CA LEU A 154 18.88 -6.95 -20.53
C LEU A 154 20.15 -6.60 -21.33
N SER A 155 21.27 -7.24 -20.99
CA SER A 155 22.48 -7.19 -21.82
C SER A 155 22.33 -8.22 -22.94
N ASP A 156 21.87 -7.77 -24.10
CA ASP A 156 22.10 -8.47 -25.36
C ASP A 156 23.29 -7.77 -26.04
N LYS A 157 24.46 -8.43 -26.04
CA LYS A 157 25.71 -7.93 -26.64
C LYS A 157 26.16 -6.53 -26.16
N GLY A 158 26.09 -6.26 -24.85
CA GLY A 158 26.70 -5.06 -24.27
C GLY A 158 25.89 -3.76 -24.39
N HIS A 159 24.63 -3.82 -24.84
CA HIS A 159 23.72 -2.67 -24.81
C HIS A 159 22.62 -2.86 -23.76
N VAL A 160 22.52 -1.92 -22.81
CA VAL A 160 21.50 -1.91 -21.76
C VAL A 160 20.13 -1.62 -22.39
N LYS A 161 19.30 -2.64 -22.62
CA LYS A 161 17.91 -2.45 -23.04
C LYS A 161 17.00 -2.34 -21.81
N ARG A 162 16.41 -1.15 -21.65
CA ARG A 162 15.23 -0.75 -20.85
C ARG A 162 15.03 -1.43 -19.48
N MET A 163 15.06 -0.60 -18.44
CA MET A 163 14.59 -0.94 -17.08
C MET A 163 13.15 -1.45 -17.10
N LEU A 164 12.96 -2.75 -16.90
CA LEU A 164 11.65 -3.36 -16.72
C LEU A 164 11.30 -3.33 -15.23
N TYR A 165 10.68 -2.24 -14.77
CA TYR A 165 10.08 -2.14 -13.42
C TYR A 165 8.85 -3.07 -13.20
N ALA A 166 8.64 -4.05 -14.07
CA ALA A 166 7.44 -4.90 -14.10
C ALA A 166 7.65 -6.28 -13.45
N GLN A 167 8.85 -6.59 -12.96
CA GLN A 167 9.10 -7.83 -12.21
C GLN A 167 8.91 -7.59 -10.71
N PRO A 168 8.23 -8.50 -10.00
CA PRO A 168 8.10 -8.40 -8.54
C PRO A 168 9.48 -8.50 -7.88
N PRO A 169 9.68 -7.83 -6.74
CA PRO A 169 10.92 -7.92 -5.97
C PRO A 169 11.15 -9.35 -5.47
N ASP A 170 12.42 -9.72 -5.27
CA ASP A 170 12.77 -10.99 -4.63
C ASP A 170 12.08 -11.08 -3.26
N LEU A 171 11.56 -12.26 -2.93
CA LEU A 171 11.13 -12.55 -1.57
C LEU A 171 12.33 -12.61 -0.63
N GLN A 172 12.07 -12.67 0.67
CA GLN A 172 13.13 -12.92 1.64
C GLN A 172 13.85 -14.24 1.33
N PRO A 173 15.16 -14.37 1.64
CA PRO A 173 15.98 -15.48 1.16
C PRO A 173 15.40 -16.88 1.40
N ASP A 174 14.78 -17.09 2.55
CA ASP A 174 14.13 -18.35 2.92
C ASP A 174 13.00 -18.77 1.98
N PHE A 175 12.44 -17.83 1.22
CA PHE A 175 11.28 -18.02 0.34
C PHE A 175 11.66 -17.96 -1.14
N MET A 176 12.95 -18.01 -1.46
CA MET A 176 13.46 -18.16 -2.82
C MET A 176 13.77 -19.64 -3.12
N GLN A 177 13.52 -20.08 -4.35
CA GLN A 177 14.07 -21.32 -4.90
C GLN A 177 15.45 -21.05 -5.51
N GLU A 178 15.58 -19.92 -6.21
CA GLU A 178 16.80 -19.43 -6.83
C GLU A 178 16.86 -17.93 -6.55
N HIS A 179 18.02 -17.40 -6.13
CA HIS A 179 18.17 -15.96 -5.87
C HIS A 179 18.43 -15.19 -7.17
N SER A 180 17.99 -13.93 -7.23
CA SER A 180 18.43 -13.03 -8.29
C SER A 180 19.95 -12.81 -8.22
N VAL A 181 20.60 -12.74 -9.38
CA VAL A 181 22.03 -12.42 -9.49
C VAL A 181 22.15 -10.96 -9.91
N VAL A 182 22.78 -10.16 -9.07
CA VAL A 182 22.99 -8.72 -9.28
C VAL A 182 24.48 -8.44 -9.43
N ASN A 183 24.86 -7.78 -10.54
CA ASN A 183 26.22 -7.32 -10.81
C ASN A 183 26.16 -5.81 -11.09
N ASP A 184 26.87 -4.99 -10.32
CA ASP A 184 26.93 -3.53 -10.49
C ASP A 184 25.55 -2.86 -10.68
N TYR A 185 24.60 -3.20 -9.79
CA TYR A 185 23.20 -2.71 -9.84
C TYR A 185 22.41 -3.16 -11.07
N VAL A 186 22.86 -4.20 -11.77
CA VAL A 186 22.13 -4.83 -12.88
C VAL A 186 21.80 -6.26 -12.51
N THR A 187 20.51 -6.60 -12.57
CA THR A 187 20.04 -7.98 -12.39
C THR A 187 20.33 -8.76 -13.66
N SER A 188 21.36 -9.62 -13.63
CA SER A 188 21.76 -10.47 -14.76
C SER A 188 20.92 -11.75 -14.87
N ALA A 189 20.36 -12.22 -13.76
CA ALA A 189 19.41 -13.32 -13.72
C ALA A 189 18.36 -13.06 -12.65
N VAL A 190 17.08 -13.25 -13.00
CA VAL A 190 15.96 -13.08 -12.06
C VAL A 190 15.76 -14.38 -11.29
N GLY A 191 15.61 -14.25 -9.97
CA GLY A 191 15.36 -15.35 -9.07
C GLY A 191 13.97 -15.97 -9.27
N ARG A 192 13.76 -17.11 -8.63
CA ARG A 192 12.48 -17.83 -8.65
C ARG A 192 11.92 -17.93 -7.24
N HIS A 193 10.68 -17.50 -7.05
CA HIS A 193 10.02 -17.55 -5.75
C HIS A 193 9.57 -18.97 -5.39
N ASN A 194 9.73 -19.35 -4.11
CA ASN A 194 9.08 -20.51 -3.53
C ASN A 194 7.68 -20.12 -3.02
N VAL A 195 6.74 -19.98 -3.95
CA VAL A 195 5.37 -19.50 -3.65
C VAL A 195 4.67 -20.39 -2.62
N GLY A 196 4.84 -21.71 -2.69
CA GLY A 196 4.24 -22.64 -1.72
C GLY A 196 4.71 -22.37 -0.29
N LYS A 197 6.03 -22.26 -0.08
CA LYS A 197 6.61 -21.96 1.23
C LYS A 197 6.21 -20.57 1.74
N ALA A 198 6.18 -19.58 0.85
CA ALA A 198 5.74 -18.22 1.19
C ALA A 198 4.29 -18.21 1.66
N VAL A 199 3.38 -18.84 0.89
CA VAL A 199 1.96 -18.91 1.22
C VAL A 199 1.71 -19.69 2.51
N GLU A 200 2.42 -20.80 2.73
CA GLU A 200 2.35 -21.54 4.00
C GLU A 200 2.76 -20.68 5.20
N ALA A 201 3.84 -19.89 5.08
CA ALA A 201 4.27 -18.99 6.16
C ALA A 201 3.25 -17.87 6.46
N LEU A 202 2.46 -17.45 5.47
CA LEU A 202 1.40 -16.46 5.70
C LEU A 202 0.11 -17.10 6.26
N LYS A 203 -0.13 -18.39 5.98
CA LYS A 203 -1.36 -19.13 6.35
C LYS A 203 -1.27 -19.85 7.68
N ALA A 204 -0.11 -20.39 8.01
CA ALA A 204 0.08 -21.33 9.10
C ALA A 204 0.81 -20.70 10.30
N GLY A 205 0.64 -21.33 11.47
CA GLY A 205 1.30 -20.93 12.71
C GLY A 205 0.54 -19.88 13.54
N GLU A 206 1.13 -19.54 14.68
CA GLU A 206 0.55 -18.60 15.65
C GLU A 206 0.46 -17.17 15.09
N SER A 207 1.41 -16.79 14.23
CA SER A 207 1.51 -15.48 13.59
C SER A 207 0.86 -15.42 12.19
N ARG A 208 -0.02 -16.37 11.84
CA ARG A 208 -0.73 -16.35 10.56
C ARG A 208 -1.39 -14.99 10.30
N VAL A 209 -1.35 -14.53 9.05
CA VAL A 209 -1.97 -13.27 8.67
C VAL A 209 -3.49 -13.38 8.83
N ARG A 210 -4.09 -12.38 9.47
CA ARG A 210 -5.55 -12.28 9.64
C ARG A 210 -6.02 -10.86 9.41
N GLY A 211 -6.90 -10.67 8.45
CA GLY A 211 -7.35 -9.34 8.04
C GLY A 211 -6.25 -8.57 7.32
N PHE A 212 -6.45 -7.27 7.20
CA PHE A 212 -5.67 -6.38 6.33
C PHE A 212 -4.91 -5.30 7.10
N TRP A 213 -5.15 -5.16 8.40
CA TRP A 213 -4.39 -4.19 9.20
C TRP A 213 -2.94 -4.64 9.38
N VAL A 214 -2.02 -3.72 9.12
CA VAL A 214 -0.59 -3.81 9.35
C VAL A 214 -0.15 -2.56 10.10
N ALA A 215 0.83 -2.69 10.99
CA ALA A 215 1.36 -1.55 11.71
C ALA A 215 2.03 -0.57 10.73
N MET A 216 1.79 0.73 10.91
CA MET A 216 2.47 1.76 10.13
C MET A 216 3.91 1.92 10.67
N PRO A 217 4.94 1.79 9.83
CA PRO A 217 6.31 2.02 10.25
C PRO A 217 6.56 3.50 10.47
N LEU A 218 7.03 3.86 11.66
CA LEU A 218 7.27 5.25 12.07
C LEU A 218 8.75 5.66 11.95
N LEU A 219 9.66 4.70 11.77
CA LEU A 219 11.09 4.95 11.65
C LEU A 219 11.57 4.96 10.19
N TRP A 220 10.69 4.68 9.23
CA TRP A 220 11.01 4.84 7.81
C TRP A 220 11.19 6.32 7.45
N GLY A 221 12.30 6.65 6.80
CA GLY A 221 12.69 8.04 6.48
C GLY A 221 13.31 8.80 7.66
N ASN A 222 13.48 8.17 8.83
CA ASN A 222 14.05 8.84 10.00
C ASN A 222 15.54 9.17 9.78
N GLY A 223 15.93 10.41 10.04
CA GLY A 223 17.29 10.91 9.87
C GLY A 223 17.66 11.20 8.41
N MET A 224 16.67 11.31 7.51
CA MET A 224 16.86 11.84 6.16
C MET A 224 16.40 13.30 6.11
N ASP A 225 17.26 14.19 5.61
CA ASP A 225 16.83 15.50 5.14
C ASP A 225 16.04 15.31 3.84
N ASP A 226 14.93 16.03 3.70
CA ASP A 226 13.92 15.96 2.63
C ASP A 226 14.13 14.80 1.62
N PRO A 227 13.35 13.71 1.73
CA PRO A 227 13.43 12.57 0.82
C PRO A 227 13.38 12.95 -0.66
N ALA A 228 12.66 14.03 -1.01
CA ALA A 228 12.58 14.52 -2.38
C ALA A 228 13.88 15.19 -2.84
N ALA A 229 14.63 15.82 -1.92
CA ALA A 229 15.91 16.47 -2.21
C ALA A 229 17.07 15.47 -2.32
N THR A 230 16.97 14.28 -1.70
CA THR A 230 17.95 13.20 -1.83
C THR A 230 17.64 12.20 -2.95
N MET A 231 16.44 12.26 -3.55
CA MET A 231 16.18 11.49 -4.76
C MET A 231 17.12 11.98 -5.86
N PRO A 232 17.84 11.09 -6.57
CA PRO A 232 18.68 11.52 -7.68
C PRO A 232 17.84 12.34 -8.66
N ASN A 233 18.27 13.57 -8.97
CA ASN A 233 17.64 14.39 -10.02
C ASN A 233 17.65 13.71 -11.40
N GLU A 234 18.48 12.67 -11.54
CA GLU A 234 18.62 11.85 -12.73
C GLU A 234 18.09 10.43 -12.46
N ILE A 235 16.77 10.29 -12.40
CA ILE A 235 16.09 9.02 -12.70
C ILE A 235 15.74 9.03 -14.20
N ILE A 236 16.66 9.42 -15.08
CA ILE A 236 16.44 9.42 -16.52
C ILE A 236 17.71 8.97 -17.24
N ALA A 237 17.57 7.84 -17.93
CA ALA A 237 18.33 7.32 -19.06
C ALA A 237 19.79 7.79 -19.20
N ALA A 238 20.71 6.83 -19.08
CA ALA A 238 22.06 6.95 -19.64
C ALA A 238 22.00 7.66 -21.00
N LEU A 239 22.66 8.81 -21.09
CA LEU A 239 22.91 9.50 -22.35
C LEU A 239 23.40 8.45 -23.36
N PRO A 240 22.78 8.31 -24.55
CA PRO A 240 23.29 7.38 -25.54
C PRO A 240 24.73 7.79 -25.85
N LEU A 241 25.66 6.86 -25.61
CA LEU A 241 27.04 6.98 -26.06
C LEU A 241 27.01 7.39 -27.52
N GLY A 242 27.63 8.54 -27.83
CA GLY A 242 27.60 9.13 -29.16
C GLY A 242 28.09 8.15 -30.22
N THR A 243 27.15 7.53 -30.92
CA THR A 243 27.42 6.83 -32.17
C THR A 243 27.15 7.78 -33.32
N ASP A 244 28.24 8.20 -33.92
CA ASP A 244 28.33 8.96 -35.16
C ASP A 244 27.56 8.23 -36.28
N LEU A 245 26.33 8.66 -36.59
CA LEU A 245 25.62 8.21 -37.77
C LEU A 245 24.93 9.39 -38.45
N ARG A 246 25.60 9.87 -39.49
CA ARG A 246 25.02 10.69 -40.57
C ARG A 246 23.79 9.97 -41.14
N GLY A 247 22.67 10.69 -41.23
CA GLY A 247 21.59 10.33 -42.15
C GLY A 247 20.18 10.51 -41.57
N GLY A 248 19.53 11.61 -41.96
CA GLY A 248 18.07 11.64 -42.08
C GLY A 248 17.29 12.42 -41.02
N THR A 249 17.27 13.75 -41.16
CA THR A 249 16.06 14.62 -41.23
C THR A 249 14.70 13.99 -40.84
N MET A 250 13.79 14.61 -40.06
CA MET A 250 13.49 16.03 -39.90
C MET A 250 12.35 16.23 -38.86
N LEU A 251 12.37 17.40 -38.20
CA LEU A 251 11.26 18.17 -37.58
C LEU A 251 10.69 17.70 -36.22
N ALA A 252 10.49 18.54 -35.19
CA ALA A 252 10.55 20.00 -35.11
C ALA A 252 11.09 20.46 -33.75
N ARG A 253 12.15 21.29 -33.80
CA ARG A 253 12.51 22.22 -32.72
C ARG A 253 11.72 23.50 -32.97
N GLN A 254 10.92 23.92 -32.00
CA GLN A 254 10.64 25.33 -31.76
C GLN A 254 11.12 25.63 -30.34
N SER A 255 12.29 26.27 -30.29
CA SER A 255 12.76 27.10 -29.18
C SER A 255 13.16 28.43 -29.80
N VAL A 256 13.37 29.44 -28.95
CA VAL A 256 13.84 30.83 -29.18
C VAL A 256 12.66 31.81 -29.04
N ASP A 257 12.69 32.82 -28.17
CA ASP A 257 13.67 33.30 -27.19
C ASP A 257 12.94 34.24 -26.23
N GLU A 258 13.34 34.27 -24.97
CA GLU A 258 13.12 35.44 -24.11
C GLU A 258 14.26 36.43 -24.36
N GLY A 259 13.93 37.60 -24.90
CA GLY A 259 14.84 38.72 -25.06
C GLY A 259 14.19 40.00 -24.58
N HIS A 260 14.64 40.50 -23.43
CA HIS A 260 14.34 41.83 -22.92
C HIS A 260 14.74 42.94 -23.91
N GLY A 261 13.89 43.96 -24.07
CA GLY A 261 14.19 45.18 -24.81
C GLY A 261 13.15 46.27 -24.55
N GLU A 262 13.59 47.33 -23.91
CA GLU A 262 12.89 48.57 -23.50
C GLU A 262 12.47 49.49 -24.65
N GLN A 263 11.48 50.36 -24.37
CA GLN A 263 11.17 51.68 -24.99
C GLN A 263 10.65 51.65 -26.45
N VAL A 264 9.56 52.34 -26.85
CA VAL A 264 8.98 53.66 -26.52
C VAL A 264 7.45 53.58 -26.62
#